data_AF-A0A8S3EJV7-F1
#
_entry.id   AF-A0A8S3EJV7-F1
#
_cell.length_a   1.000
_cell.length_b   1.000
_cell.length_c   1.000
_cell.angle_alpha   90.00
_cell.angle_beta   90.00
_cell.angle_gamma   90.00
#
_symmetry.space_group_name_H-M   'P 1'
#
loop_
_entity.id
_entity.type
_entity.pdbx_description
1 polymer ?
#
loop_
_entity_poly.entity_id
_entity_poly.type
_entity_poly.pdbx_seq_one_letter_code
_entity_poly.pdbx_strand_id
1 'polypeptide(L)'
;MCLDRARHVLYFSHEIESLKWLETLFINIWTVVLTTETKDADDMSNSIDKISKFMEKNVENNNIYVPKYLHKFVKYKLKRWVDSAFQARIMREDDHFVLSIPKTAGQNNQKQKNIIVLDKDTGVEQYSTLWSHGLAQFLELKYRRKLPVESLKAVFISNKAFFQRYKSCLYDLTGTLGSENSQSFLSDLYYVKFADLSTSKKKCYNQLSNKVAFEYSDWLDLITKESIKIGKKRPVLIVCENVEATDNIWNEL
;
A
#
# COMPACT_ATOMS: atom_id res chain seq x y z
N MET A 1 -3.36 -2.43 19.91
CA MET A 1 -2.78 -1.49 18.92
C MET A 1 -1.26 -1.41 18.99
N CYS A 2 -0.68 -1.29 20.18
CA CYS A 2 0.75 -1.03 20.39
C CYS A 2 1.69 -2.21 20.07
N LEU A 3 1.17 -3.44 20.01
CA LEU A 3 1.88 -4.66 19.57
C LEU A 3 1.42 -5.11 18.19
N ASP A 4 0.19 -5.64 18.07
CA ASP A 4 -0.29 -6.32 16.85
C ASP A 4 -0.29 -5.42 15.61
N ARG A 5 -0.58 -4.13 15.81
CA ARG A 5 -0.61 -3.12 14.73
C ARG A 5 0.53 -2.13 14.81
N ALA A 6 1.59 -2.41 15.59
CA ALA A 6 2.71 -1.49 15.76
C ALA A 6 3.40 -1.13 14.44
N ARG A 7 3.51 -2.14 13.55
CA ARG A 7 4.13 -2.04 12.22
C ARG A 7 3.21 -1.43 11.16
N HIS A 8 1.91 -1.28 11.45
CA HIS A 8 1.02 -0.64 10.50
C HIS A 8 1.44 0.82 10.34
N VAL A 9 1.65 1.20 9.09
CA VAL A 9 1.91 2.57 8.70
C VAL A 9 0.56 3.22 8.41
N LEU A 10 0.22 4.22 9.22
CA LEU A 10 -0.85 5.13 8.88
C LEU A 10 -0.33 6.02 7.75
N TYR A 11 -1.01 6.02 6.62
CA TYR A 11 -0.71 6.90 5.50
C TYR A 11 -1.94 7.73 5.17
N PHE A 12 -1.77 9.03 5.01
CA PHE A 12 -2.76 9.87 4.33
C PHE A 12 -2.51 9.73 2.82
N SER A 13 -2.94 8.60 2.25
CA SER A 13 -3.01 8.46 0.79
C SER A 13 -4.48 8.56 0.39
N HIS A 14 -4.82 9.66 -0.28
CA HIS A 14 -6.06 9.73 -1.04
C HIS A 14 -5.69 9.82 -2.51
N GLU A 15 -6.54 9.26 -3.36
CA GLU A 15 -6.62 9.75 -4.74
C GLU A 15 -6.97 11.23 -4.63
N ILE A 16 -6.02 12.09 -4.95
CA ILE A 16 -6.26 13.52 -4.90
C ILE A 16 -6.95 13.86 -6.21
N GLU A 17 -8.27 14.06 -6.16
CA GLU A 17 -9.10 14.39 -7.32
C GLU A 17 -8.48 15.51 -8.18
N SER A 18 -7.86 16.50 -7.53
CA SER A 18 -7.19 17.59 -8.22
C SER A 18 -6.01 17.18 -9.09
N LEU A 19 -5.38 16.02 -8.86
CA LEU A 19 -4.26 15.56 -9.69
C LEU A 19 -4.71 15.05 -11.06
N LYS A 20 -6.02 14.82 -11.27
CA LYS A 20 -6.57 14.51 -12.61
C LYS A 20 -6.30 15.63 -13.61
N TRP A 21 -6.26 16.89 -13.15
CA TRP A 21 -5.94 18.04 -13.99
C TRP A 21 -4.51 18.03 -14.55
N LEU A 22 -3.63 17.15 -14.05
CA LEU A 22 -2.27 17.00 -14.56
C LEU A 22 -2.19 16.10 -15.80
N GLU A 23 -3.25 15.37 -16.15
CA GLU A 23 -3.26 14.45 -17.30
C GLU A 23 -2.81 15.16 -18.60
N THR A 24 -3.41 16.33 -18.88
CA THR A 24 -3.04 17.12 -20.07
C THR A 24 -1.58 17.57 -20.01
N LEU A 25 -1.06 17.90 -18.83
CA LEU A 25 0.35 18.28 -18.67
C LEU A 25 1.28 17.09 -18.97
N PHE A 26 0.98 15.90 -18.43
CA PHE A 26 1.75 14.68 -18.72
C PHE A 26 1.77 14.35 -20.22
N ILE A 27 0.62 14.46 -20.90
CA ILE A 27 0.53 14.24 -22.35
C ILE A 27 1.41 15.23 -23.11
N ASN A 28 1.36 16.53 -22.77
CA ASN A 28 2.18 17.55 -23.44
C ASN A 28 3.68 17.34 -23.20
N ILE A 29 4.09 17.01 -21.97
CA ILE A 29 5.47 16.65 -21.65
C ILE A 29 5.92 15.47 -22.53
N TRP A 30 5.10 14.42 -22.59
CA TRP A 30 5.40 13.23 -23.37
C TRP A 30 5.55 13.54 -24.87
N THR A 31 4.64 14.31 -25.45
CA THR A 31 4.71 14.71 -26.87
C THR A 31 6.00 15.46 -27.19
N VAL A 32 6.39 16.45 -26.38
CA VAL A 32 7.61 17.23 -26.62
C VAL A 32 8.86 16.38 -26.45
N VAL A 33 8.89 15.48 -25.46
CA VAL A 33 10.00 14.55 -25.26
C VAL A 33 10.14 13.58 -26.44
N LEU A 34 9.03 13.12 -27.03
CA LEU A 34 9.09 12.27 -28.23
C LEU A 34 9.65 12.99 -29.46
N THR A 35 9.40 14.29 -29.61
CA THR A 35 9.91 15.08 -30.75
C THR A 35 11.33 15.63 -30.54
N THR A 36 11.88 15.52 -29.33
CA THR A 36 13.20 16.08 -29.00
C THR A 36 14.29 15.04 -29.28
N GLU A 37 15.16 15.31 -30.26
CA GLU A 37 16.37 14.52 -30.47
C GLU A 37 17.44 14.89 -29.44
N THR A 38 18.09 13.88 -28.86
CA THR A 38 19.17 14.06 -27.87
C THR A 38 20.34 13.16 -28.27
N LYS A 39 21.54 13.73 -28.42
CA LYS A 39 22.72 13.01 -28.93
C LYS A 39 23.53 12.32 -27.84
N ASP A 40 23.62 12.93 -26.67
CA ASP A 40 24.37 12.43 -25.51
C ASP A 40 23.70 12.84 -24.17
N ALA A 41 24.32 12.45 -23.06
CA ALA A 41 23.79 12.71 -21.72
C ALA A 41 23.77 14.20 -21.34
N ASP A 42 24.77 14.97 -21.79
CA ASP A 42 24.85 16.41 -21.52
C ASP A 42 23.78 17.18 -22.31
N ASP A 43 23.53 16.77 -23.55
CA ASP A 43 22.45 17.28 -24.41
C ASP A 43 21.07 16.93 -23.83
N MET A 44 20.91 15.75 -23.26
CA MET A 44 19.68 15.35 -22.55
C MET A 44 19.44 16.21 -21.30
N SER A 45 20.46 16.46 -20.48
CA SER A 45 20.35 17.33 -19.29
C SER A 45 19.94 18.77 -19.68
N ASN A 46 20.57 19.33 -20.71
CA ASN A 46 20.23 20.64 -21.25
C ASN A 46 18.81 20.68 -21.82
N SER A 47 18.37 19.61 -22.48
CA SER A 47 17.02 19.48 -23.02
C SER A 47 15.97 19.38 -21.91
N ILE A 48 16.24 18.66 -20.83
CA ILE A 48 15.37 18.59 -19.64
C ILE A 48 15.12 20.00 -19.10
N ASP A 49 16.16 20.82 -18.94
CA ASP A 49 16.03 22.18 -18.41
C ASP A 49 15.27 23.11 -19.37
N LYS A 50 15.51 23.00 -20.68
CA LYS A 50 14.78 23.78 -21.70
C LYS A 50 13.30 23.42 -21.74
N ILE A 51 12.97 22.12 -21.78
CA ILE A 51 11.59 21.62 -21.82
C ILE A 51 10.86 21.99 -20.53
N SER A 52 11.52 21.87 -19.37
CA SER A 52 10.93 22.27 -18.09
C SER A 52 10.54 23.75 -18.10
N LYS A 53 11.44 24.66 -18.52
CA LYS A 53 11.13 26.09 -18.62
C LYS A 53 10.01 26.38 -19.64
N PHE A 54 9.99 25.67 -20.76
CA PHE A 54 8.95 25.80 -21.78
C PHE A 54 7.58 25.38 -21.24
N MET A 55 7.50 24.24 -20.55
CA MET A 55 6.27 23.73 -19.96
C MET A 55 5.78 24.64 -18.81
N GLU A 56 6.69 25.17 -18.00
CA GLU A 56 6.35 26.13 -16.94
C GLU A 56 5.68 27.38 -17.54
N LYS A 57 6.27 27.96 -18.59
CA LYS A 57 5.69 29.11 -19.29
C LYS A 57 4.32 28.81 -19.92
N ASN A 58 4.12 27.60 -20.45
CA ASN A 58 2.82 27.21 -21.02
C ASN A 58 1.73 27.05 -19.95
N VAL A 59 2.10 26.60 -18.75
CA VAL A 59 1.18 26.54 -17.61
C VAL A 59 0.85 27.95 -17.10
N GLU A 60 1.85 28.84 -16.99
CA GLU A 60 1.66 30.23 -16.56
C GLU A 60 0.81 31.03 -17.55
N ASN A 61 1.01 30.84 -18.85
CA ASN A 61 0.23 31.48 -19.93
C ASN A 61 -1.16 30.85 -20.13
N ASN A 62 -1.52 29.83 -19.35
CA ASN A 62 -2.78 29.10 -19.45
C ASN A 62 -3.00 28.40 -20.82
N ASN A 63 -1.92 28.08 -21.54
CA ASN A 63 -1.95 27.23 -22.74
C ASN A 63 -2.26 25.78 -22.37
N ILE A 64 -1.81 25.35 -21.19
CA ILE A 64 -2.15 24.07 -20.58
C ILE A 64 -2.92 24.39 -19.29
N TYR A 65 -4.19 23.98 -19.23
CA TYR A 65 -5.01 24.24 -18.05
C TYR A 65 -4.50 23.42 -16.86
N VAL A 66 -4.01 24.12 -15.84
CA VAL A 66 -3.69 23.56 -14.53
C VAL A 66 -4.24 24.52 -13.48
N PRO A 67 -5.02 24.04 -12.49
CA PRO A 67 -5.52 24.90 -11.42
C PRO A 67 -4.39 25.66 -10.69
N LYS A 68 -4.62 26.95 -10.39
CA LYS A 68 -3.60 27.85 -9.82
C LYS A 68 -2.94 27.31 -8.55
N TYR A 69 -3.69 26.61 -7.70
CA TYR A 69 -3.16 26.02 -6.46
C TYR A 69 -2.13 24.90 -6.71
N LEU A 70 -2.12 24.27 -7.90
CA LEU A 70 -1.13 23.27 -8.28
C LEU A 70 0.11 23.86 -8.95
N HIS A 71 0.14 25.14 -9.32
CA HIS A 71 1.27 25.73 -10.07
C HIS A 71 2.60 25.58 -9.33
N LYS A 72 2.62 25.83 -8.01
CA LYS A 72 3.82 25.64 -7.18
C LYS A 72 4.27 24.18 -7.14
N PHE A 73 3.31 23.25 -7.10
CA PHE A 73 3.59 21.81 -7.12
C PHE A 73 4.17 21.38 -8.46
N VAL A 74 3.56 21.82 -9.58
CA VAL A 74 4.02 21.56 -10.94
C VAL A 74 5.44 22.08 -11.12
N LYS A 75 5.69 23.36 -10.81
CA LYS A 75 7.02 23.97 -10.89
C LYS A 75 8.10 23.17 -10.17
N TYR A 76 7.78 22.67 -8.97
CA TYR A 76 8.69 21.85 -8.18
C TYR A 76 8.97 20.46 -8.80
N LYS A 77 7.96 19.84 -9.42
CA LYS A 77 8.06 18.48 -9.97
C LYS A 77 8.50 18.42 -11.43
N LEU A 78 8.37 19.51 -12.17
CA LEU A 78 8.47 19.53 -13.63
C LEU A 78 9.77 18.93 -14.15
N LYS A 79 10.92 19.34 -13.60
CA LYS A 79 12.22 18.80 -13.98
C LYS A 79 12.31 17.29 -13.83
N ARG A 80 11.77 16.74 -12.73
CA ARG A 80 11.74 15.30 -12.47
C ARG A 80 10.75 14.57 -13.39
N TRP A 81 9.62 15.18 -13.72
CA TRP A 81 8.68 14.61 -14.68
C TRP A 81 9.27 14.54 -16.08
N VAL A 82 9.95 15.60 -16.53
CA VAL A 82 10.61 15.62 -17.84
C VAL A 82 11.75 14.58 -17.89
N ASP A 83 12.57 14.49 -16.85
CA ASP A 83 13.59 13.43 -16.73
C ASP A 83 12.96 12.02 -16.80
N SER A 84 11.89 11.79 -16.03
CA SER A 84 11.15 10.52 -16.02
C SER A 84 10.54 10.18 -17.39
N ALA A 85 10.11 11.18 -18.16
CA ALA A 85 9.64 10.98 -19.53
C ALA A 85 10.78 10.52 -20.45
N PHE A 86 11.97 11.13 -20.36
CA PHE A 86 13.12 10.65 -21.11
C PHE A 86 13.52 9.23 -20.70
N GLN A 87 13.50 8.92 -19.40
CA GLN A 87 13.76 7.57 -18.89
C GLN A 87 12.75 6.56 -19.46
N ALA A 88 11.45 6.86 -19.40
CA ALA A 88 10.41 6.00 -19.99
C ALA A 88 10.62 5.76 -21.49
N ARG A 89 11.06 6.79 -22.24
CA ARG A 89 11.41 6.66 -23.66
C ARG A 89 12.51 5.63 -23.89
N ILE A 90 13.57 5.65 -23.06
CA ILE A 90 14.75 4.79 -23.18
C ILE A 90 14.48 3.36 -22.67
N MET A 91 13.70 3.20 -21.60
CA MET A 91 13.43 1.90 -20.97
C MET A 91 12.83 0.89 -21.95
N ARG A 92 13.35 -0.33 -21.98
CA ARG A 92 12.87 -1.41 -22.87
C ARG A 92 12.07 -2.43 -22.09
N GLU A 93 11.12 -3.05 -22.80
CA GLU A 93 10.44 -4.25 -22.35
C GLU A 93 11.46 -5.37 -22.13
N ASP A 94 11.18 -6.25 -21.17
CA ASP A 94 11.99 -7.41 -20.79
C ASP A 94 13.37 -7.08 -20.18
N ASP A 95 13.59 -5.83 -19.77
CA ASP A 95 14.78 -5.43 -19.00
C ASP A 95 14.37 -4.81 -17.65
N HIS A 96 13.67 -3.68 -17.69
CA HIS A 96 13.24 -3.00 -16.46
C HIS A 96 11.80 -3.35 -16.07
N PHE A 97 11.01 -3.88 -17.01
CA PHE A 97 9.61 -4.21 -16.82
C PHE A 97 9.14 -5.28 -17.79
N VAL A 98 8.10 -6.01 -17.41
CA VAL A 98 7.42 -7.01 -18.25
C VAL A 98 5.97 -6.63 -18.42
N LEU A 99 5.42 -6.93 -19.60
CA LEU A 99 3.99 -6.82 -19.87
C LEU A 99 3.31 -8.17 -19.59
N SER A 100 2.55 -8.28 -18.50
CA SER A 100 1.83 -9.52 -18.16
C SER A 100 0.35 -9.30 -17.89
N ILE A 101 -0.46 -10.35 -18.11
CA ILE A 101 -1.91 -10.30 -17.88
C ILE A 101 -2.16 -10.51 -16.38
N PRO A 102 -2.96 -9.64 -15.71
CA PRO A 102 -3.24 -9.81 -14.29
C PRO A 102 -3.89 -11.16 -13.99
N LYS A 103 -3.29 -11.92 -13.06
CA LYS A 103 -3.73 -13.28 -12.66
C LYS A 103 -5.19 -13.32 -12.15
N THR A 104 -5.70 -12.21 -11.65
CA THR A 104 -7.06 -12.05 -11.08
C THR A 104 -8.16 -12.04 -12.14
N ALA A 105 -7.79 -12.04 -13.41
CA ALA A 105 -8.70 -11.69 -14.48
C ALA A 105 -8.97 -12.94 -15.33
N GLY A 106 -10.11 -13.61 -15.11
CA GLY A 106 -10.55 -14.81 -15.85
C GLY A 106 -10.41 -14.76 -17.39
N GLN A 107 -10.24 -15.92 -18.01
CA GLN A 107 -9.66 -16.15 -19.36
C GLN A 107 -10.37 -15.48 -20.57
N ASN A 108 -11.44 -14.70 -20.39
CA ASN A 108 -12.38 -14.37 -21.48
C ASN A 108 -12.36 -12.94 -22.04
N ASN A 109 -11.39 -12.08 -21.71
CA ASN A 109 -11.25 -10.79 -22.40
C ASN A 109 -9.83 -10.64 -22.95
N GLN A 110 -9.71 -10.12 -24.18
CA GLN A 110 -8.46 -9.60 -24.74
C GLN A 110 -7.90 -8.53 -23.79
N LYS A 111 -7.17 -8.97 -22.77
CA LYS A 111 -6.80 -8.13 -21.64
C LYS A 111 -5.53 -7.39 -21.95
N GLN A 112 -5.60 -6.09 -21.77
CA GLN A 112 -4.47 -5.20 -21.76
C GLN A 112 -3.46 -5.72 -20.71
N LYS A 113 -2.26 -6.09 -21.17
CA LYS A 113 -1.17 -6.51 -20.28
C LYS A 113 -0.83 -5.34 -19.34
N ASN A 114 -0.61 -5.57 -18.05
CA ASN A 114 -0.15 -4.54 -17.12
C ASN A 114 1.37 -4.40 -17.18
N ILE A 115 1.89 -3.19 -16.92
CA ILE A 115 3.33 -2.98 -16.74
C ILE A 115 3.71 -3.46 -15.34
N ILE A 116 4.57 -4.45 -15.25
CA ILE A 116 5.06 -4.98 -13.98
C ILE A 116 6.54 -4.67 -13.84
N VAL A 117 6.89 -4.09 -12.69
CA VAL A 117 8.26 -3.78 -12.31
C VAL A 117 9.05 -5.07 -12.15
N LEU A 118 10.22 -5.15 -12.80
CA LEU A 118 11.20 -6.20 -12.53
C LEU A 118 12.27 -5.67 -11.59
N ASP A 119 12.58 -6.45 -10.56
CA ASP A 119 13.76 -6.25 -9.76
C ASP A 119 14.97 -6.82 -10.49
N LYS A 120 15.94 -5.99 -10.85
CA LYS A 120 17.13 -6.42 -11.61
C LYS A 120 18.05 -7.33 -10.80
N ASP A 121 18.13 -7.10 -9.48
CA ASP A 121 19.07 -7.83 -8.64
C ASP A 121 18.56 -9.25 -8.35
N THR A 122 17.24 -9.42 -8.30
CA THR A 122 16.61 -10.70 -7.94
C THR A 122 15.89 -11.39 -9.10
N GLY A 123 15.61 -10.68 -10.20
CA GLY A 123 14.79 -11.15 -11.30
C GLY A 123 13.31 -11.32 -10.95
N VAL A 124 12.87 -10.82 -9.78
CA VAL A 124 11.51 -11.03 -9.28
C VAL A 124 10.55 -9.95 -9.80
N GLU A 125 9.37 -10.39 -10.25
CA GLU A 125 8.25 -9.54 -10.64
C GLU A 125 7.59 -8.88 -9.41
N GLN A 126 7.54 -7.55 -9.38
CA GLN A 126 6.94 -6.77 -8.29
C GLN A 126 5.56 -6.21 -8.67
N TYR A 127 4.53 -7.04 -8.54
CA TYR A 127 3.15 -6.72 -8.92
C TYR A 127 2.53 -5.50 -8.19
N SER A 128 3.02 -5.17 -6.98
CA SER A 128 2.48 -4.08 -6.15
C SER A 128 3.34 -2.82 -6.17
N THR A 129 4.41 -2.80 -6.97
CA THR A 129 5.33 -1.67 -7.06
C THR A 129 4.98 -0.82 -8.27
N LEU A 130 4.92 0.50 -8.06
CA LEU A 130 4.79 1.50 -9.12
C LEU A 130 5.99 2.45 -9.03
N TRP A 131 6.54 2.84 -10.18
CA TRP A 131 7.58 3.86 -10.20
C TRP A 131 7.02 5.22 -9.79
N SER A 132 7.77 5.92 -8.95
CA SER A 132 7.46 7.27 -8.48
C SER A 132 7.78 8.36 -9.51
N HIS A 133 7.38 9.59 -9.22
CA HIS A 133 7.79 10.80 -9.98
C HIS A 133 7.30 10.81 -11.43
N GLY A 134 6.08 10.34 -11.69
CA GLY A 134 5.52 10.37 -13.03
C GLY A 134 6.03 9.26 -13.97
N LEU A 135 7.05 8.48 -13.59
CA LEU A 135 7.64 7.47 -14.49
C LEU A 135 6.63 6.39 -14.89
N ALA A 136 5.82 5.90 -13.94
CA ALA A 136 4.74 4.95 -14.24
C ALA A 136 3.75 5.54 -15.26
N GLN A 137 3.39 6.82 -15.10
CA GLN A 137 2.49 7.54 -16.00
C GLN A 137 3.06 7.62 -17.43
N PHE A 138 4.34 7.96 -17.59
CA PHE A 138 4.97 8.03 -18.90
C PHE A 138 5.16 6.66 -19.55
N LEU A 139 5.42 5.60 -18.77
CA LEU A 139 5.43 4.23 -19.28
C LEU A 139 4.04 3.81 -19.80
N GLU A 140 2.97 4.16 -19.10
CA GLU A 140 1.61 3.90 -19.60
C GLU A 140 1.31 4.70 -20.88
N LEU A 141 1.76 5.96 -20.98
CA LEU A 141 1.65 6.75 -22.21
C LEU A 141 2.45 6.15 -23.38
N LYS A 142 3.63 5.57 -23.12
CA LYS A 142 4.43 4.87 -24.13
C LYS A 142 3.67 3.72 -24.77
N TYR A 143 2.88 2.99 -23.98
CA TYR A 143 2.03 1.89 -24.47
C TYR A 143 0.60 2.33 -24.83
N ARG A 144 0.36 3.65 -24.94
CA ARG A 144 -0.93 4.26 -25.32
C ARG A 144 -2.09 3.78 -24.42
N ARG A 145 -1.83 3.67 -23.12
CA ARG A 145 -2.81 3.24 -22.12
C ARG A 145 -3.42 4.42 -21.39
N LYS A 146 -4.50 4.15 -20.66
CA LYS A 146 -5.14 5.14 -19.80
C LYS A 146 -4.18 5.57 -18.70
N LEU A 147 -4.04 6.87 -18.49
CA LEU A 147 -3.15 7.42 -17.48
C LEU A 147 -3.72 7.17 -16.07
N PRO A 148 -3.02 6.44 -15.18
CA PRO A 148 -3.43 6.35 -13.79
C PRO A 148 -3.14 7.69 -13.08
N VAL A 149 -4.07 8.12 -12.21
CA VAL A 149 -3.86 9.30 -11.37
C VAL A 149 -2.72 9.00 -10.39
N GLU A 150 -1.74 9.90 -10.29
CA GLU A 150 -0.66 9.75 -9.30
C GLU A 150 -1.25 9.87 -7.88
N SER A 151 -0.99 8.87 -7.02
CA SER A 151 -1.31 8.98 -5.60
C SER A 151 -0.15 9.63 -4.86
N LEU A 152 -0.42 10.69 -4.11
CA LEU A 152 0.59 11.40 -3.35
C LEU A 152 0.57 10.91 -1.90
N LYS A 153 1.56 10.10 -1.53
CA LYS A 153 1.80 9.67 -0.15
C LYS A 153 2.60 10.74 0.59
N ALA A 154 1.95 11.85 0.96
CA ALA A 154 2.62 13.00 1.59
C ALA A 154 3.00 12.76 3.05
N VAL A 155 2.13 12.10 3.81
CA VAL A 155 2.27 11.99 5.27
C VAL A 155 2.03 10.55 5.66
N PHE A 156 3.04 9.95 6.29
CA PHE A 156 2.95 8.62 6.84
C PHE A 156 3.67 8.54 8.18
N ILE A 157 3.12 7.73 9.08
CA ILE A 157 3.71 7.44 10.39
C ILE A 157 3.30 6.04 10.82
N SER A 158 4.23 5.24 11.34
CA SER A 158 3.85 3.97 11.96
C SER A 158 3.13 4.19 13.27
N ASN A 159 2.24 3.28 13.65
CA ASN A 159 1.59 3.34 14.96
C ASN A 159 2.63 3.41 16.09
N LYS A 160 3.72 2.63 15.98
CA LYS A 160 4.86 2.73 16.88
C LYS A 160 5.38 4.17 16.99
N ALA A 161 5.79 4.75 15.86
CA ALA A 161 6.37 6.09 15.86
C ALA A 161 5.38 7.16 16.33
N PHE A 162 4.08 6.97 16.06
CA PHE A 162 3.01 7.85 16.52
C PHE A 162 2.90 7.82 18.04
N PHE A 163 2.77 6.64 18.66
CA PHE A 163 2.64 6.51 20.11
C PHE A 163 3.93 6.92 20.85
N GLN A 164 5.10 6.69 20.27
CA GLN A 164 6.37 7.17 20.85
C GLN A 164 6.44 8.70 21.01
N ARG A 165 5.66 9.48 20.24
CA ARG A 165 5.60 10.94 20.38
C ARG A 165 4.99 11.40 21.70
N TYR A 166 4.16 10.56 22.33
CA TYR A 166 3.54 10.86 23.61
C TYR A 166 4.50 10.69 24.79
N LYS A 167 5.70 10.13 24.55
CA LYS A 167 6.75 9.94 25.57
C LYS A 167 6.14 9.29 26.83
N SER A 168 6.26 9.95 27.98
CA SER A 168 5.76 9.47 29.28
C SER A 168 4.26 9.68 29.50
N CYS A 169 3.54 10.27 28.55
CA CYS A 169 2.10 10.53 28.63
C CYS A 169 1.28 9.48 27.87
N LEU A 170 1.76 8.24 27.80
CA LEU A 170 1.04 7.11 27.23
C LEU A 170 0.40 6.28 28.35
N TYR A 171 -0.92 6.28 28.40
CA TYR A 171 -1.72 5.48 29.34
C TYR A 171 -2.65 4.59 28.54
N ASP A 172 -2.75 3.32 28.92
CA ASP A 172 -3.64 2.37 28.26
C ASP A 172 -4.20 1.38 29.27
N LEU A 173 -5.35 0.80 28.94
CA LEU A 173 -6.00 -0.24 29.71
C LEU A 173 -6.27 -1.40 28.77
N THR A 174 -5.74 -2.57 29.11
CA THR A 174 -5.98 -3.80 28.35
C THR A 174 -6.39 -4.93 29.30
N GLY A 175 -7.29 -5.78 28.83
CA GLY A 175 -7.62 -7.03 29.51
C GLY A 175 -6.53 -8.10 29.34
N THR A 176 -5.61 -7.91 28.41
CA THR A 176 -4.51 -8.82 28.09
C THR A 176 -3.23 -8.05 27.80
N LEU A 177 -2.24 -8.20 28.67
CA LEU A 177 -0.88 -7.66 28.48
C LEU A 177 0.05 -8.63 27.75
N GLY A 178 -0.39 -9.87 27.54
CA GLY A 178 0.40 -10.94 26.93
C GLY A 178 1.43 -11.52 27.90
N SER A 179 2.38 -12.27 27.32
CA SER A 179 3.49 -12.92 28.05
C SER A 179 4.47 -11.90 28.64
N GLU A 180 5.33 -12.33 29.56
CA GLU A 180 6.43 -11.51 30.11
C GLU A 180 7.32 -10.92 29.00
N ASN A 181 7.59 -11.69 27.94
CA ASN A 181 8.35 -11.21 26.78
C ASN A 181 7.63 -10.05 26.06
N SER A 182 6.31 -10.14 25.92
CA SER A 182 5.49 -9.09 25.31
C SER A 182 5.49 -7.82 26.15
N GLN A 183 5.44 -7.97 27.48
CA GLN A 183 5.50 -6.88 28.43
C GLN A 183 6.88 -6.21 28.43
N SER A 184 7.97 -6.97 28.49
CA SER A 184 9.34 -6.46 28.41
C SER A 184 9.53 -5.65 27.12
N PHE A 185 9.11 -6.20 25.98
CA PHE A 185 9.21 -5.52 24.70
C PHE A 185 8.43 -4.19 24.69
N LEU A 186 7.21 -4.16 25.24
CA LEU A 186 6.42 -2.93 25.33
C LEU A 186 7.04 -1.89 26.27
N SER A 187 7.58 -2.33 27.41
CA SER A 187 8.32 -1.47 28.35
C SER A 187 9.50 -0.81 27.66
N ASP A 188 10.28 -1.59 26.89
CA ASP A 188 11.44 -1.06 26.16
C ASP A 188 11.03 -0.13 25.01
N LEU A 189 9.89 -0.41 24.36
CA LEU A 189 9.45 0.32 23.18
C LEU A 189 8.83 1.68 23.49
N TYR A 190 8.05 1.77 24.57
CA TYR A 190 7.25 2.94 24.93
C TYR A 190 7.55 3.50 26.33
N TYR A 191 8.49 2.91 27.08
CA TYR A 191 8.85 3.32 28.45
C TYR A 191 7.66 3.30 29.42
N VAL A 192 6.78 2.31 29.25
CA VAL A 192 5.58 2.13 30.07
C VAL A 192 5.81 1.12 31.19
N LYS A 193 5.07 1.29 32.29
CA LYS A 193 5.00 0.32 33.39
C LYS A 193 3.65 -0.36 33.40
N PHE A 194 3.61 -1.58 33.92
CA PHE A 194 2.39 -2.36 34.03
C PHE A 194 1.93 -2.43 35.48
N ALA A 195 0.62 -2.44 35.66
CA ALA A 195 -0.01 -2.66 36.95
C ALA A 195 -1.24 -3.55 36.74
N ASP A 196 -1.31 -4.65 37.48
CA ASP A 196 -2.46 -5.54 37.44
C ASP A 196 -3.56 -5.00 38.33
N LEU A 197 -4.69 -4.65 37.71
CA LEU A 197 -5.89 -4.23 38.42
C LEU A 197 -6.73 -5.45 38.78
N SER A 198 -7.04 -5.60 40.06
CA SER A 198 -7.88 -6.70 40.55
C SER A 198 -9.28 -6.61 39.96
N THR A 199 -9.84 -7.75 39.54
CA THR A 199 -11.21 -7.81 39.04
C THR A 199 -12.20 -7.62 40.19
N SER A 200 -13.27 -6.84 39.97
CA SER A 200 -14.33 -6.62 40.97
C SER A 200 -15.01 -7.92 41.42
N LYS A 201 -15.13 -8.90 40.52
CA LYS A 201 -15.70 -10.23 40.80
C LYS A 201 -14.67 -11.32 40.49
N LYS A 202 -14.79 -12.45 41.19
CA LYS A 202 -13.99 -13.65 40.89
C LYS A 202 -14.35 -14.20 39.51
N LYS A 203 -13.35 -14.68 38.78
CA LYS A 203 -13.53 -15.35 37.49
C LYS A 203 -14.23 -16.69 37.72
N CYS A 204 -15.42 -16.87 37.13
CA CYS A 204 -16.22 -18.08 37.25
C CYS A 204 -16.28 -18.86 35.93
N TYR A 205 -15.17 -18.95 35.19
CA TYR A 205 -15.07 -19.76 33.98
C TYR A 205 -14.18 -20.97 34.21
N ASN A 206 -14.52 -22.08 33.56
CA ASN A 206 -13.70 -23.28 33.53
C ASN A 206 -12.97 -23.31 32.18
N GLN A 207 -11.65 -23.17 32.21
CA GLN A 207 -10.81 -23.32 31.02
C GLN A 207 -10.50 -24.80 30.81
N LEU A 208 -10.97 -25.36 29.71
CA LEU A 208 -10.71 -26.75 29.33
C LEU A 208 -9.33 -26.85 28.66
N SER A 209 -8.74 -28.05 28.69
CA SER A 209 -7.48 -28.34 28.00
C SER A 209 -7.64 -28.24 26.48
N ASN A 210 -6.58 -27.79 25.81
CA ASN A 210 -6.54 -27.70 24.35
C ASN A 210 -6.74 -29.07 23.70
N LYS A 211 -7.53 -29.12 22.63
CA LYS A 211 -7.68 -30.31 21.78
C LYS A 211 -6.87 -30.12 20.50
N VAL A 212 -6.11 -31.13 20.10
CA VAL A 212 -5.28 -31.13 18.89
C VAL A 212 -5.84 -32.19 17.95
N ALA A 213 -5.99 -31.83 16.68
CA ALA A 213 -6.38 -32.73 15.60
C ALA A 213 -5.20 -32.87 14.62
N PHE A 214 -5.11 -34.02 13.95
CA PHE A 214 -4.05 -34.28 12.98
C PHE A 214 -4.35 -33.68 11.61
N GLU A 215 -5.63 -33.71 11.21
CA GLU A 215 -6.10 -33.18 9.93
C GLU A 215 -7.08 -32.01 10.12
N TYR A 216 -7.18 -31.17 9.08
CA TYR A 216 -8.10 -30.04 9.07
C TYR A 216 -9.58 -30.48 9.05
N SER A 217 -9.88 -31.57 8.33
CA SER A 217 -11.19 -32.25 8.34
C SER A 217 -11.59 -32.67 9.74
N ASP A 218 -10.72 -33.40 10.44
CA ASP A 218 -10.94 -33.83 11.82
C ASP A 218 -11.10 -32.64 12.78
N TRP A 219 -10.33 -31.58 12.56
CA TRP A 219 -10.41 -30.36 13.34
C TRP A 219 -11.78 -29.67 13.19
N LEU A 220 -12.27 -29.53 11.96
CA LEU A 220 -13.61 -29.01 11.68
C LEU A 220 -14.70 -29.87 12.33
N ASP A 221 -14.62 -31.18 12.12
CA ASP A 221 -15.56 -32.17 12.69
C ASP A 221 -15.66 -32.08 14.21
N LEU A 222 -14.52 -31.91 14.89
CA LEU A 222 -14.47 -31.77 16.34
C LEU A 222 -15.13 -30.47 16.82
N ILE A 223 -14.92 -29.36 16.12
CA ILE A 223 -15.54 -28.07 16.45
C ILE A 223 -17.05 -28.14 16.25
N THR A 224 -17.52 -28.67 15.12
CA THR A 224 -18.94 -28.82 14.81
C THR A 224 -19.64 -29.73 15.82
N LYS A 225 -19.06 -30.89 16.14
CA LYS A 225 -19.63 -31.82 17.13
C LYS A 225 -19.74 -31.21 18.54
N GLU A 226 -18.70 -30.51 19.00
CA GLU A 226 -18.71 -29.88 20.33
C GLU A 226 -19.65 -28.67 20.39
N SER A 227 -19.64 -27.83 19.34
CA SER A 227 -20.50 -26.65 19.28
C SER A 227 -21.98 -27.02 19.23
N ILE A 228 -22.39 -28.03 18.46
CA ILE A 228 -23.78 -28.54 18.45
C ILE A 228 -24.15 -29.12 19.82
N LYS A 229 -23.26 -29.91 20.43
CA LYS A 229 -23.50 -30.54 21.74
C LYS A 229 -23.72 -29.51 22.85
N ILE A 230 -22.89 -28.46 22.89
CA ILE A 230 -22.98 -27.38 23.89
C ILE A 230 -24.12 -26.42 23.54
N GLY A 231 -24.28 -26.12 22.24
CA GLY A 231 -25.29 -25.23 21.67
C GLY A 231 -26.71 -25.61 22.05
N LYS A 232 -26.99 -26.91 22.27
CA LYS A 232 -28.29 -27.40 22.78
C LYS A 232 -28.66 -26.87 24.17
N LYS A 233 -27.69 -26.48 24.99
CA LYS A 233 -27.92 -26.05 26.38
C LYS A 233 -27.54 -24.60 26.64
N ARG A 234 -26.59 -24.05 25.90
CA ARG A 234 -25.97 -22.74 26.16
C ARG A 234 -25.52 -22.10 24.85
N PRO A 235 -25.49 -20.76 24.76
CA PRO A 235 -24.93 -20.07 23.61
C PRO A 235 -23.43 -20.38 23.46
N VAL A 236 -22.97 -20.49 22.22
CA VAL A 236 -21.58 -20.80 21.85
C VAL A 236 -21.04 -19.65 20.99
N LEU A 237 -19.82 -19.19 21.30
CA LEU A 237 -19.07 -18.26 20.46
C LEU A 237 -17.84 -19.00 19.92
N ILE A 238 -17.73 -19.08 18.60
CA ILE A 238 -16.56 -19.60 17.90
C ILE A 238 -15.77 -18.40 17.37
N VAL A 239 -14.47 -18.37 17.65
CA VAL A 239 -13.57 -17.29 17.22
C VAL A 239 -12.58 -17.88 16.23
N CYS A 240 -12.60 -17.37 15.01
CA CYS A 240 -11.75 -17.83 13.90
C CYS A 240 -10.70 -16.78 13.55
N GLU A 241 -9.61 -17.22 12.92
CA GLU A 241 -8.52 -16.33 12.50
C GLU A 241 -8.91 -15.46 11.29
N ASN A 242 -9.65 -16.02 10.33
CA ASN A 242 -10.02 -15.36 9.09
C ASN A 242 -11.47 -15.68 8.66
N VAL A 243 -11.95 -14.93 7.67
CA VAL A 243 -13.32 -15.06 7.15
C VAL A 243 -13.54 -16.42 6.49
N GLU A 244 -12.56 -16.92 5.74
CA GLU A 244 -12.62 -18.23 5.08
C GLU A 244 -12.84 -19.38 6.07
N ALA A 245 -12.09 -19.42 7.18
CA ALA A 245 -12.28 -20.41 8.23
C ALA A 245 -13.66 -20.28 8.90
N THR A 246 -14.17 -19.06 9.01
CA THR A 246 -15.53 -18.82 9.53
C THR A 246 -16.58 -19.40 8.58
N ASP A 247 -16.45 -19.15 7.28
CA ASP A 247 -17.36 -19.65 6.26
C ASP A 247 -17.32 -21.19 6.18
N ASN A 248 -16.12 -21.77 6.26
CA ASN A 248 -15.94 -23.23 6.29
C ASN A 248 -16.66 -23.87 7.48
N ILE A 249 -16.50 -23.32 8.69
CA ILE A 249 -17.18 -23.84 9.89
C ILE A 249 -18.69 -23.58 9.81
N TRP A 250 -19.11 -22.43 9.30
CA TRP A 250 -20.52 -22.09 9.14
C TRP A 250 -21.26 -23.03 8.18
N ASN A 251 -20.60 -23.43 7.09
CA ASN A 251 -21.19 -24.36 6.12
C ASN A 251 -21.34 -25.79 6.68
N GLU A 252 -20.57 -26.16 7.71
CA GLU A 252 -20.60 -27.47 8.37
C GLU A 252 -21.53 -27.50 9.60
N LEU A 253 -22.03 -26.34 10.07
CA LEU A 253 -22.92 -26.19 11.24
C LEU A 253 -24.41 -26.32 10.87
#